data_AF-A0A258FVY7-F1
#
_entry.id   AF-A0A258FVY7-F1
#
_cell.length_a   1.000
_cell.length_b   1.000
_cell.length_c   1.000
_cell.angle_alpha   90.00
_cell.angle_beta   90.00
_cell.angle_gamma   90.00
#
_symmetry.space_group_name_H-M   'P 1'
#
loop_
_entity.id
_entity.type
_entity.pdbx_description
1 polymer ?
#
loop_
_entity_poly.entity_id
_entity_poly.type
_entity_poly.pdbx_seq_one_letter_code
_entity_poly.pdbx_strand_id
1 'polypeptide(L)'
;MTDFSLPRLITFDGEARSGKGTIVQFTKDYLRDELGLKTMLIDRGQTFRTLVVAAARAGVDLDDADAIDAYLSDADNIATCVQFVKDVYHMSKDERDALLYTNEVGENSAKIGARPASQTFVANLTKKWLHDADNEGFEVVLIDGRALEAISREMDTEGLCEYRLGLYFVCDGIVGARRTLGYAATPYDQLTDTQRDEVDVLVNQINVRNQRDFDRDVERLTRPVAPLLLIPDLAGAEAIDSTQPMAIIDTSAEVNKRDMALPVAKLVAQYV
;
A
#
# COMPACT_ATOMS: atom_id res chain seq x y z
N MET A 1 -24.88 9.54 24.00
CA MET A 1 -23.75 9.79 23.09
C MET A 1 -22.73 8.72 23.40
N THR A 2 -22.62 7.71 22.54
CA THR A 2 -21.44 6.83 22.57
C THR A 2 -20.26 7.68 22.14
N ASP A 3 -19.31 7.84 23.04
CA ASP A 3 -18.04 8.52 22.84
C ASP A 3 -17.23 7.64 21.88
N PHE A 4 -17.35 7.87 20.57
CA PHE A 4 -16.51 7.16 19.61
C PHE A 4 -15.14 7.80 19.66
N SER A 5 -14.14 7.04 20.11
CA SER A 5 -12.75 7.39 19.94
C SER A 5 -12.41 7.43 18.45
N LEU A 6 -11.55 8.36 18.04
CA LEU A 6 -11.05 8.45 16.67
C LEU A 6 -10.60 7.07 16.14
N PRO A 7 -10.73 6.80 14.83
CA PRO A 7 -10.32 5.52 14.26
C PRO A 7 -8.82 5.28 14.48
N ARG A 8 -8.47 4.06 14.88
CA ARG A 8 -7.08 3.66 15.07
C ARG A 8 -6.44 3.39 13.71
N LEU A 9 -5.34 4.08 13.44
CA LEU A 9 -4.65 4.04 12.15
C LEU A 9 -3.42 3.13 12.20
N ILE A 10 -3.38 2.18 11.27
CA ILE A 10 -2.25 1.27 11.05
C ILE A 10 -1.76 1.42 9.61
N THR A 11 -0.46 1.61 9.41
CA THR A 11 0.12 1.80 8.06
C THR A 11 0.90 0.60 7.60
N PHE A 12 0.71 0.25 6.33
CA PHE A 12 1.45 -0.76 5.59
C PHE A 12 2.24 -0.03 4.49
N ASP A 13 3.51 0.24 4.76
CA ASP A 13 4.47 0.85 3.85
C ASP A 13 5.47 -0.21 3.37
N GLY A 14 6.22 0.04 2.31
CA GLY A 14 7.36 -0.79 1.97
C GLY A 14 7.59 -0.97 0.49
N GLU A 15 8.56 -1.81 0.21
CA GLU A 15 9.16 -1.98 -1.10
C GLU A 15 8.24 -2.74 -2.05
N ALA A 16 8.49 -2.58 -3.36
CA ALA A 16 7.76 -3.31 -4.39
C ALA A 16 7.92 -4.82 -4.18
N ARG A 17 6.82 -5.56 -4.41
CA ARG A 17 6.77 -7.04 -4.36
C ARG A 17 7.15 -7.66 -3.00
N SER A 18 7.06 -6.90 -1.92
CA SER A 18 7.28 -7.38 -0.54
C SER A 18 6.15 -8.24 0.06
N GLY A 19 5.08 -8.54 -0.69
CA GLY A 19 3.93 -9.30 -0.18
C GLY A 19 2.92 -8.48 0.65
N LYS A 20 3.22 -7.22 0.94
CA LYS A 20 2.37 -6.26 1.67
C LYS A 20 0.87 -6.31 1.31
N GLY A 21 0.52 -6.20 0.02
CA GLY A 21 -0.88 -6.20 -0.42
C GLY A 21 -1.64 -7.48 -0.03
N THR A 22 -0.96 -8.63 0.02
CA THR A 22 -1.55 -9.88 0.53
C THR A 22 -1.77 -9.80 2.03
N ILE A 23 -0.79 -9.28 2.77
CA ILE A 23 -0.80 -9.23 4.23
C ILE A 23 -1.82 -8.21 4.75
N VAL A 24 -1.93 -7.03 4.14
CA VAL A 24 -2.90 -6.00 4.56
C VAL A 24 -4.34 -6.45 4.33
N GLN A 25 -4.61 -7.10 3.19
CA GLN A 25 -5.94 -7.66 2.91
C GLN A 25 -6.29 -8.77 3.91
N PHE A 26 -5.36 -9.69 4.16
CA PHE A 26 -5.55 -10.72 5.19
C PHE A 26 -5.77 -10.09 6.57
N THR A 27 -5.02 -9.05 6.93
CA THR A 27 -5.16 -8.36 8.22
C THR A 27 -6.53 -7.72 8.34
N LYS A 28 -7.01 -7.02 7.30
CA LYS A 28 -8.38 -6.49 7.26
C LYS A 28 -9.42 -7.58 7.52
N ASP A 29 -9.32 -8.70 6.80
CA ASP A 29 -10.27 -9.80 6.93
C ASP A 29 -10.18 -10.43 8.34
N TYR A 30 -8.98 -10.59 8.89
CA TYR A 30 -8.77 -11.06 10.26
C TYR A 30 -9.42 -10.14 11.31
N LEU A 31 -9.18 -8.83 11.25
CA LEU A 31 -9.76 -7.87 12.19
C LEU A 31 -11.30 -7.83 12.09
N ARG A 32 -11.84 -7.92 10.87
CA ARG A 32 -13.29 -7.93 10.64
C ARG A 32 -13.94 -9.24 11.09
N ASP A 33 -13.43 -10.36 10.61
CA ASP A 33 -14.12 -11.66 10.69
C ASP A 33 -13.81 -12.40 11.99
N GLU A 34 -12.59 -12.28 12.50
CA GLU A 34 -12.16 -13.00 13.72
C GLU A 34 -12.31 -12.14 14.98
N LEU A 35 -12.12 -10.81 14.88
CA LEU A 35 -12.24 -9.90 16.03
C LEU A 35 -13.52 -9.06 16.03
N GLY A 36 -14.30 -9.07 14.95
CA GLY A 36 -15.56 -8.32 14.85
C GLY A 36 -15.39 -6.81 14.73
N LEU A 37 -14.18 -6.31 14.44
CA LEU A 37 -13.88 -4.89 14.38
C LEU A 37 -14.33 -4.28 13.05
N LYS A 38 -15.00 -3.13 13.11
CA LYS A 38 -15.37 -2.39 11.90
C LYS A 38 -14.12 -1.76 11.27
N THR A 39 -13.57 -2.44 10.27
CA THR A 39 -12.25 -2.14 9.69
C THR A 39 -12.35 -1.64 8.25
N MET A 40 -11.71 -0.50 7.96
CA MET A 40 -11.56 0.06 6.62
C MET A 40 -10.14 -0.20 6.08
N LEU A 41 -10.00 -0.36 4.76
CA LEU A 41 -8.71 -0.37 4.06
C LEU A 41 -8.72 0.71 3.00
N ILE A 42 -7.76 1.63 3.10
CA ILE A 42 -7.44 2.62 2.09
C ILE A 42 -6.21 2.12 1.31
N ASP A 43 -6.38 1.85 0.01
CA ASP A 43 -5.27 1.54 -0.90
C ASP A 43 -4.92 2.79 -1.70
N ARG A 44 -3.87 3.51 -1.26
CA ARG A 44 -3.39 4.72 -1.97
C ARG A 44 -2.88 4.38 -3.36
N GLY A 45 -2.27 3.20 -3.52
CA GLY A 45 -1.79 2.72 -4.82
C GLY A 45 -2.93 2.48 -5.81
N GLN A 46 -4.09 2.03 -5.35
CA GLN A 46 -5.31 1.94 -6.16
C GLN A 46 -5.73 3.33 -6.63
N THR A 47 -5.72 4.34 -5.77
CA THR A 47 -6.11 5.71 -6.15
C THR A 47 -5.23 6.27 -7.26
N PHE A 48 -3.89 6.10 -7.19
CA PHE A 48 -3.01 6.52 -8.29
C PHE A 48 -3.31 5.80 -9.61
N ARG A 49 -3.60 4.50 -9.56
CA ARG A 49 -3.98 3.73 -10.75
C ARG A 49 -5.33 4.18 -11.31
N THR A 50 -6.27 4.56 -10.46
CA THR A 50 -7.53 5.15 -10.89
C THR A 50 -7.30 6.47 -11.62
N LEU A 51 -6.40 7.33 -11.13
CA LEU A 51 -6.03 8.56 -11.83
C LEU A 51 -5.42 8.29 -13.21
N VAL A 52 -4.60 7.23 -13.36
CA VAL A 52 -4.06 6.82 -14.66
C VAL A 52 -5.18 6.50 -15.64
N VAL A 53 -6.11 5.65 -15.22
CA VAL A 53 -7.23 5.25 -16.08
C VAL A 53 -8.15 6.45 -16.39
N ALA A 54 -8.37 7.35 -15.43
CA ALA A 54 -9.16 8.56 -15.64
C ALA A 54 -8.53 9.48 -16.69
N ALA A 55 -7.23 9.79 -16.53
CA ALA A 55 -6.48 10.64 -17.44
C ALA A 55 -6.39 10.01 -18.85
N ALA A 56 -6.12 8.71 -18.94
CA ALA A 56 -6.10 7.99 -20.23
C ALA A 56 -7.46 8.03 -20.94
N ARG A 57 -8.58 7.85 -20.20
CA ARG A 57 -9.94 7.97 -20.76
C ARG A 57 -10.26 9.38 -21.23
N ALA A 58 -9.66 10.39 -20.62
CA ALA A 58 -9.76 11.79 -21.03
C ALA A 58 -8.83 12.14 -22.21
N GLY A 59 -8.02 11.20 -22.70
CA GLY A 59 -7.09 11.42 -23.81
C GLY A 59 -5.83 12.21 -23.43
N VAL A 60 -5.48 12.25 -22.14
CA VAL A 60 -4.25 12.90 -21.66
C VAL A 60 -3.04 12.07 -22.06
N ASP A 61 -2.03 12.73 -22.61
CA ASP A 61 -0.73 12.11 -22.83
C ASP A 61 0.00 11.90 -21.49
N LEU A 62 0.19 10.64 -21.10
CA LEU A 62 0.81 10.27 -19.83
C LEU A 62 2.34 10.31 -19.87
N ASP A 63 2.93 10.57 -21.04
CA ASP A 63 4.35 10.89 -21.19
C ASP A 63 4.63 12.40 -21.10
N ASP A 64 3.59 13.24 -21.17
CA ASP A 64 3.67 14.69 -21.01
C ASP A 64 3.31 15.12 -19.58
N ALA A 65 4.34 15.52 -18.84
CA ALA A 65 4.24 16.07 -17.49
C ALA A 65 3.27 17.26 -17.36
N ASP A 66 3.27 18.17 -18.34
CA ASP A 66 2.47 19.38 -18.31
C ASP A 66 1.00 19.06 -18.63
N ALA A 67 0.76 18.08 -19.51
CA ALA A 67 -0.59 17.60 -19.80
C ALA A 67 -1.24 16.93 -18.58
N ILE A 68 -0.49 16.12 -17.83
CA ILE A 68 -0.97 15.51 -16.58
C ILE A 68 -1.30 16.59 -15.54
N ASP A 69 -0.42 17.59 -15.38
CA ASP A 69 -0.63 18.67 -14.41
C ASP A 69 -1.83 19.54 -14.77
N ALA A 70 -2.00 19.87 -16.04
CA ALA A 70 -3.17 20.60 -16.52
C ALA A 70 -4.48 19.83 -16.24
N TYR A 71 -4.48 18.52 -16.48
CA TYR A 71 -5.63 17.65 -16.18
C TYR A 71 -5.95 17.63 -14.68
N LEU A 72 -4.94 17.46 -13.81
CA LEU A 72 -5.11 17.36 -12.35
C LEU A 72 -5.34 18.71 -11.66
N SER A 73 -5.13 19.83 -12.36
CA SER A 73 -5.41 21.17 -11.83
C SER A 73 -6.83 21.67 -12.16
N ASP A 74 -7.52 20.99 -13.08
CA ASP A 74 -8.88 21.32 -13.48
C ASP A 74 -9.92 20.73 -12.49
N ALA A 75 -10.83 21.58 -12.00
CA ALA A 75 -11.78 21.21 -10.96
C ALA A 75 -12.81 20.16 -11.42
N ASP A 76 -13.24 20.21 -12.69
CA ASP A 76 -14.23 19.28 -13.24
C ASP A 76 -13.61 17.89 -13.45
N ASN A 77 -12.35 17.85 -13.90
CA ASN A 77 -11.57 16.63 -13.98
C ASN A 77 -11.37 16.01 -12.60
N ILE A 78 -11.03 16.82 -11.59
CA ILE A 78 -10.86 16.35 -10.20
C ILE A 78 -12.16 15.78 -9.64
N ALA A 79 -13.30 16.44 -9.85
CA ALA A 79 -14.60 15.90 -9.44
C ALA A 79 -14.90 14.56 -10.12
N THR A 80 -14.60 14.45 -11.41
CA THR A 80 -14.72 13.20 -12.18
C THR A 80 -13.81 12.10 -11.61
N CYS A 81 -12.57 12.43 -11.26
CA CYS A 81 -11.65 11.49 -10.61
C CYS A 81 -12.18 11.01 -9.25
N VAL A 82 -12.71 11.90 -8.41
CA VAL A 82 -13.31 11.50 -7.12
C VAL A 82 -14.45 10.50 -7.32
N GLN A 83 -15.36 10.79 -8.25
CA GLN A 83 -16.46 9.88 -8.55
C GLN A 83 -15.95 8.54 -9.09
N PHE A 84 -14.96 8.55 -9.99
CA PHE A 84 -14.42 7.32 -10.54
C PHE A 84 -13.68 6.47 -9.49
N VAL A 85 -12.97 7.10 -8.54
CA VAL A 85 -12.41 6.39 -7.39
C VAL A 85 -13.53 5.71 -6.60
N LYS A 86 -14.64 6.42 -6.33
CA LYS A 86 -15.80 5.83 -5.65
C LYS A 86 -16.36 4.63 -6.43
N ASP A 87 -16.51 4.75 -7.74
CA ASP A 87 -17.01 3.66 -8.59
C ASP A 87 -16.11 2.43 -8.52
N VAL A 88 -14.78 2.62 -8.56
CA VAL A 88 -13.78 1.56 -8.42
C VAL A 88 -13.92 0.81 -7.08
N TYR A 89 -14.22 1.48 -5.98
CA TYR A 89 -14.44 0.82 -4.68
C TYR A 89 -15.69 -0.06 -4.64
N HIS A 90 -16.64 0.16 -5.54
CA HIS A 90 -17.86 -0.66 -5.67
C HIS A 90 -17.74 -1.74 -6.76
N MET A 91 -16.62 -1.80 -7.49
CA MET A 91 -16.37 -2.85 -8.48
C MET A 91 -16.09 -4.19 -7.79
N SER A 92 -16.42 -5.28 -8.49
CA SER A 92 -15.92 -6.59 -8.09
C SER A 92 -14.39 -6.62 -8.17
N LYS A 93 -13.78 -7.55 -7.43
CA LYS A 93 -12.32 -7.72 -7.46
C LYS A 93 -11.81 -7.97 -8.87
N ASP A 94 -12.46 -8.86 -9.63
CA ASP A 94 -12.01 -9.25 -10.96
C ASP A 94 -12.09 -8.08 -11.96
N GLU A 95 -13.17 -7.30 -11.92
CA GLU A 95 -13.31 -6.09 -12.74
C GLU A 95 -12.23 -5.05 -12.40
N ARG A 96 -12.02 -4.81 -11.10
CA ARG A 96 -11.00 -3.88 -10.63
C ARG A 96 -9.59 -4.33 -11.01
N ASP A 97 -9.29 -5.62 -10.86
CA ASP A 97 -7.97 -6.18 -11.16
C ASP A 97 -7.68 -6.09 -12.66
N ALA A 98 -8.67 -6.43 -13.50
CA ALA A 98 -8.57 -6.27 -14.95
C ALA A 98 -8.37 -4.80 -15.39
N LEU A 99 -8.95 -3.85 -14.65
CA LEU A 99 -8.88 -2.43 -14.97
C LEU A 99 -7.58 -1.76 -14.49
N LEU A 100 -7.14 -2.04 -13.25
CA LEU A 100 -6.11 -1.26 -12.57
C LEU A 100 -4.76 -1.97 -12.48
N TYR A 101 -4.72 -3.30 -12.55
CA TYR A 101 -3.51 -4.08 -12.27
C TYR A 101 -2.82 -4.61 -13.53
N THR A 102 -3.01 -3.92 -14.66
CA THR A 102 -2.26 -4.15 -15.89
C THR A 102 -0.83 -3.58 -15.77
N ASN A 103 0.10 -4.08 -16.59
CA ASN A 103 1.47 -3.58 -16.62
C ASN A 103 1.53 -2.09 -16.99
N GLU A 104 0.77 -1.69 -18.02
CA GLU A 104 0.67 -0.31 -18.50
C GLU A 104 0.20 0.65 -17.40
N VAL A 105 -0.87 0.30 -16.67
CA VAL A 105 -1.38 1.13 -15.58
C VAL A 105 -0.35 1.19 -14.43
N GLY A 106 0.34 0.09 -14.15
CA GLY A 106 1.41 0.05 -13.17
C GLY A 106 2.59 0.98 -13.50
N GLU A 107 3.00 1.03 -14.77
CA GLU A 107 4.08 1.91 -15.25
C GLU A 107 3.66 3.39 -15.21
N ASN A 108 2.48 3.70 -15.74
CA ASN A 108 1.97 5.06 -15.78
C ASN A 108 1.59 5.60 -14.38
N SER A 109 1.28 4.72 -13.43
CA SER A 109 1.02 5.10 -12.03
C SER A 109 2.24 5.74 -11.38
N ALA A 110 3.46 5.36 -11.78
CA ALA A 110 4.67 6.01 -11.29
C ALA A 110 4.82 7.43 -11.85
N LYS A 111 4.45 7.66 -13.12
CA LYS A 111 4.49 8.98 -13.77
C LYS A 111 3.48 9.94 -13.12
N ILE A 112 2.23 9.50 -12.96
CA ILE A 112 1.21 10.30 -12.26
C ILE A 112 1.62 10.53 -10.81
N GLY A 113 2.09 9.50 -10.10
CA GLY A 113 2.52 9.62 -8.70
C GLY A 113 3.75 10.50 -8.50
N ALA A 114 4.47 10.90 -9.56
CA ALA A 114 5.54 11.89 -9.45
C ALA A 114 5.03 13.34 -9.46
N ARG A 115 3.75 13.57 -9.81
CA ARG A 115 3.17 14.92 -9.93
C ARG A 115 2.69 15.45 -8.58
N PRO A 116 3.00 16.70 -8.20
CA PRO A 116 2.52 17.29 -6.95
C PRO A 116 0.98 17.30 -6.83
N ALA A 117 0.26 17.62 -7.92
CA ALA A 117 -1.20 17.68 -7.91
C ALA A 117 -1.86 16.33 -7.61
N SER A 118 -1.28 15.21 -8.10
CA SER A 118 -1.79 13.87 -7.79
C SER A 118 -1.56 13.51 -6.32
N GLN A 119 -0.43 13.92 -5.75
CA GLN A 119 -0.11 13.72 -4.34
C GLN A 119 -1.08 14.48 -3.45
N THR A 120 -1.33 15.77 -3.75
CA THR A 120 -2.34 16.57 -3.06
C THR A 120 -3.73 15.94 -3.17
N PHE A 121 -4.13 15.47 -4.36
CA PHE A 121 -5.41 14.79 -4.55
C PHE A 121 -5.54 13.55 -3.64
N VAL A 122 -4.54 12.66 -3.66
CA VAL A 122 -4.57 11.41 -2.88
C VAL A 122 -4.53 11.71 -1.38
N ALA A 123 -3.73 12.68 -0.94
CA ALA A 123 -3.67 13.09 0.46
C ALA A 123 -5.02 13.64 0.94
N ASN A 124 -5.62 14.58 0.20
CA ASN A 124 -6.93 15.15 0.53
C ASN A 124 -8.04 14.09 0.57
N LEU A 125 -8.02 13.15 -0.38
CA LEU A 125 -9.00 12.06 -0.40
C LEU A 125 -8.80 11.09 0.78
N THR A 126 -7.55 10.82 1.16
CA THR A 126 -7.23 10.00 2.34
C THR A 126 -7.72 10.66 3.63
N LYS A 127 -7.45 11.96 3.81
CA LYS A 127 -7.97 12.74 4.94
C LYS A 127 -9.49 12.74 5.00
N LYS A 128 -10.15 12.94 3.85
CA LYS A 128 -11.61 12.84 3.74
C LYS A 128 -12.12 11.47 4.18
N TRP A 129 -11.49 10.39 3.72
CA TRP A 129 -11.91 9.03 4.12
C TRP A 129 -11.70 8.75 5.60
N LEU A 130 -10.65 9.28 6.24
CA LEU A 130 -10.51 9.17 7.69
C LEU A 130 -11.62 9.91 8.43
N HIS A 131 -11.96 11.11 7.99
CA HIS A 131 -13.10 11.86 8.53
C HIS A 131 -14.42 11.10 8.32
N ASP A 132 -14.66 10.54 7.14
CA ASP A 132 -15.84 9.72 6.88
C ASP A 132 -15.84 8.44 7.74
N ALA A 133 -14.67 7.83 7.96
CA ALA A 133 -14.52 6.64 8.78
C ALA A 133 -14.92 6.88 10.24
N ASP A 134 -14.52 8.02 10.81
CA ASP A 134 -14.97 8.46 12.14
C ASP A 134 -16.49 8.63 12.19
N ASN A 135 -17.07 9.38 11.24
CA ASN A 135 -18.52 9.61 11.17
C ASN A 135 -19.34 8.33 10.98
N GLU A 136 -18.79 7.36 10.26
CA GLU A 136 -19.41 6.05 10.04
C GLU A 136 -19.12 5.06 11.18
N GLY A 137 -18.30 5.42 12.17
CA GLY A 137 -17.97 4.60 13.34
C GLY A 137 -17.05 3.43 13.02
N PHE A 138 -16.14 3.56 12.06
CA PHE A 138 -15.05 2.61 11.87
C PHE A 138 -14.08 2.68 13.05
N GLU A 139 -13.69 1.52 13.57
CA GLU A 139 -12.81 1.41 14.72
C GLU A 139 -11.34 1.37 14.33
N VAL A 140 -11.06 0.86 13.12
CA VAL A 140 -9.72 0.65 12.58
C VAL A 140 -9.67 1.07 11.13
N VAL A 141 -8.63 1.81 10.77
CA VAL A 141 -8.29 2.13 9.38
C VAL A 141 -6.90 1.60 9.08
N LEU A 142 -6.81 0.79 8.04
CA LEU A 142 -5.54 0.33 7.48
C LEU A 142 -5.21 1.16 6.24
N ILE A 143 -4.00 1.66 6.12
CA ILE A 143 -3.54 2.35 4.89
C ILE A 143 -2.43 1.54 4.25
N ASP A 144 -2.63 1.12 3.00
CA ASP A 144 -1.59 0.56 2.13
C ASP A 144 -1.09 1.63 1.16
N GLY A 145 0.23 1.80 1.08
CA GLY A 145 0.83 2.81 0.23
C GLY A 145 2.34 2.89 0.38
N ARG A 146 2.87 4.10 0.15
CA ARG A 146 4.29 4.44 0.29
C ARG A 146 4.43 5.74 1.07
N ALA A 147 5.56 5.91 1.74
CA ALA A 147 5.90 7.10 2.52
C ALA A 147 4.79 7.50 3.52
N LEU A 148 4.26 6.50 4.22
CA LEU A 148 3.04 6.66 5.02
C LEU A 148 3.27 7.27 6.40
N GLU A 149 4.47 7.11 6.98
CA GLU A 149 4.72 7.52 8.36
C GLU A 149 4.47 9.03 8.56
N ALA A 150 5.10 9.88 7.75
CA ALA A 150 4.97 11.32 7.87
C ALA A 150 3.51 11.79 7.71
N ILE A 151 2.82 11.26 6.71
CA ILE A 151 1.41 11.57 6.43
C ILE A 151 0.52 11.13 7.58
N SER A 152 0.79 9.97 8.18
CA SER A 152 -0.02 9.44 9.28
C SER A 152 0.17 10.21 10.57
N ARG A 153 1.39 10.70 10.84
CA ARG A 153 1.66 11.61 11.96
C ARG A 153 0.99 12.96 11.78
N GLU A 154 0.95 13.47 10.56
CA GLU A 154 0.21 14.69 10.24
C GLU A 154 -1.30 14.50 10.52
N MET A 155 -1.89 13.41 10.03
CA MET A 155 -3.31 13.11 10.25
C MET A 155 -3.66 12.87 11.73
N ASP A 156 -2.76 12.26 12.49
CA ASP A 156 -2.86 12.11 13.96
C ASP A 156 -2.81 13.47 14.67
N THR A 157 -1.87 14.34 14.28
CA THR A 157 -1.76 15.71 14.83
C THR A 157 -2.97 16.57 14.49
N GLU A 158 -3.57 16.37 13.32
CA GLU A 158 -4.81 17.03 12.89
C GLU A 158 -6.07 16.47 13.59
N GLY A 159 -5.94 15.39 14.38
CA GLY A 159 -7.05 14.78 15.10
C GLY A 159 -8.02 14.01 14.20
N LEU A 160 -7.55 13.49 13.06
CA LEU A 160 -8.36 12.69 12.12
C LEU A 160 -8.37 11.20 12.47
N CYS A 161 -7.38 10.74 13.23
CA CYS A 161 -7.19 9.36 13.63
C CYS A 161 -6.31 9.30 14.87
N GLU A 162 -6.15 8.10 15.42
CA GLU A 162 -5.13 7.79 16.41
C GLU A 162 -4.07 6.90 15.78
N TYR A 163 -2.87 7.43 15.50
CA TYR A 163 -1.81 6.64 14.84
C TYR A 163 -1.19 5.63 15.81
N ARG A 164 -1.35 4.34 15.50
CA ARG A 164 -1.04 3.24 16.44
C ARG A 164 0.16 2.39 16.07
N LEU A 165 0.42 2.18 14.79
CA LEU A 165 1.51 1.31 14.33
C LEU A 165 1.83 1.58 12.86
N GLY A 166 3.11 1.62 12.52
CA GLY A 166 3.57 1.55 11.14
C GLY A 166 4.45 0.33 10.86
N LEU A 167 4.13 -0.34 9.77
CA LEU A 167 4.83 -1.52 9.29
C LEU A 167 5.49 -1.18 7.96
N TYR A 168 6.80 -1.40 7.87
CA TYR A 168 7.57 -1.24 6.64
C TYR A 168 8.01 -2.60 6.12
N PHE A 169 7.50 -3.01 4.96
CA PHE A 169 7.72 -4.34 4.40
C PHE A 169 8.93 -4.39 3.45
N VAL A 170 9.81 -5.36 3.68
CA VAL A 170 10.94 -5.71 2.81
C VAL A 170 10.85 -7.16 2.39
N CYS A 171 11.51 -7.50 1.28
CA CYS A 171 11.62 -8.87 0.81
C CYS A 171 12.84 -9.01 -0.08
N ASP A 172 13.49 -10.16 0.01
CA ASP A 172 14.49 -10.60 -0.97
C ASP A 172 13.91 -10.56 -2.39
N GLY A 173 14.69 -10.00 -3.31
CA GLY A 173 14.26 -9.78 -4.68
C GLY A 173 13.89 -11.07 -5.40
N ILE A 174 14.69 -12.13 -5.23
CA ILE A 174 14.45 -13.44 -5.88
C ILE A 174 13.17 -14.05 -5.34
N VAL A 175 12.96 -14.02 -4.03
CA VAL A 175 11.74 -14.51 -3.39
C VAL A 175 10.51 -13.74 -3.88
N GLY A 176 10.56 -12.41 -3.88
CA GLY A 176 9.47 -11.55 -4.36
C GLY A 176 9.14 -11.76 -5.85
N ALA A 177 10.17 -11.90 -6.69
CA ALA A 177 10.02 -12.18 -8.11
C ALA A 177 9.40 -13.56 -8.37
N ARG A 178 9.93 -14.62 -7.73
CA ARG A 178 9.38 -15.98 -7.85
C ARG A 178 7.92 -16.05 -7.43
N ARG A 179 7.53 -15.42 -6.33
CA ARG A 179 6.12 -15.35 -5.89
C ARG A 179 5.23 -14.67 -6.93
N THR A 180 5.74 -13.61 -7.56
CA THR A 180 5.01 -12.86 -8.59
C THR A 180 4.81 -13.69 -9.86
N LEU A 181 5.81 -14.48 -10.26
CA LEU A 181 5.79 -15.33 -11.45
C LEU A 181 5.10 -16.69 -11.23
N GLY A 182 4.67 -16.99 -10.00
CA GLY A 182 4.01 -18.26 -9.67
C GLY A 182 4.97 -19.41 -9.35
N TYR A 183 6.26 -19.11 -9.12
CA TYR A 183 7.32 -20.08 -8.80
C TYR A 183 7.62 -20.18 -7.29
N ALA A 184 6.66 -19.79 -6.44
CA ALA A 184 6.84 -19.80 -4.99
C ALA A 184 7.20 -21.19 -4.44
N ALA A 185 6.69 -22.27 -5.05
CA ALA A 185 6.91 -23.64 -4.57
C ALA A 185 8.25 -24.26 -5.03
N THR A 186 8.97 -23.63 -5.97
CA THR A 186 10.19 -24.20 -6.58
C THR A 186 11.38 -23.31 -6.26
N PRO A 187 12.38 -23.79 -5.49
CA PRO A 187 13.61 -23.06 -5.22
C PRO A 187 14.30 -22.54 -6.50
N TYR A 188 14.96 -21.39 -6.41
CA TYR A 188 15.55 -20.70 -7.57
C TYR A 188 16.58 -21.57 -8.32
N ASP A 189 17.39 -22.33 -7.60
CA ASP A 189 18.38 -23.26 -8.15
C ASP A 189 17.75 -24.48 -8.85
N GLN A 190 16.46 -24.74 -8.63
CA GLN A 190 15.69 -25.82 -9.25
C GLN A 190 14.81 -25.35 -10.42
N LEU A 191 14.80 -24.05 -10.72
CA LEU A 191 14.10 -23.51 -11.89
C LEU A 191 14.77 -23.96 -13.20
N THR A 192 14.03 -23.92 -14.31
CA THR A 192 14.64 -24.04 -15.64
C THR A 192 15.45 -22.79 -15.98
N ASP A 193 16.31 -22.84 -17.00
CA ASP A 193 17.07 -21.66 -17.46
C ASP A 193 16.12 -20.49 -17.81
N THR A 194 15.06 -20.78 -18.57
CA THR A 194 14.04 -19.77 -18.94
C THR A 194 13.37 -19.15 -17.71
N GLN A 195 13.00 -19.97 -16.71
CA GLN A 195 12.37 -19.48 -15.49
C GLN A 195 13.33 -18.62 -14.65
N ARG A 196 14.63 -18.98 -14.59
CA ARG A 196 15.65 -18.15 -13.95
C ARG A 196 15.79 -16.81 -14.65
N ASP A 197 15.87 -16.80 -15.98
CA ASP A 197 15.97 -15.57 -16.77
C ASP A 197 14.78 -14.63 -16.49
N GLU A 198 13.55 -15.18 -16.44
CA GLU A 198 12.35 -14.41 -16.09
C GLU A 198 12.42 -13.83 -14.67
N VAL A 199 12.89 -14.62 -13.70
CA VAL A 199 13.09 -14.16 -12.33
C VAL A 199 14.11 -13.03 -12.28
N ASP A 200 15.27 -13.20 -12.91
CA ASP A 200 16.36 -12.21 -12.89
C ASP A 200 15.95 -10.89 -13.54
N VAL A 201 15.22 -10.96 -14.66
CA VAL A 201 14.64 -9.79 -15.32
C VAL A 201 13.70 -9.06 -14.36
N LEU A 202 12.81 -9.79 -13.67
CA LEU A 202 11.87 -9.18 -12.72
C LEU A 202 12.58 -8.64 -11.47
N VAL A 203 13.62 -9.29 -10.97
CA VAL A 203 14.48 -8.78 -9.88
C VAL A 203 15.07 -7.43 -10.27
N ASN A 204 15.62 -7.32 -11.48
CA ASN A 204 16.16 -6.06 -11.96
C ASN A 204 15.07 -4.97 -12.03
N GLN A 205 13.87 -5.29 -12.54
CA GLN A 205 12.75 -4.36 -12.56
C GLN A 205 12.31 -3.90 -11.15
N ILE A 206 12.29 -4.81 -10.18
CA ILE A 206 11.99 -4.51 -8.77
C ILE A 206 13.04 -3.54 -8.21
N ASN A 207 14.33 -3.83 -8.43
CA ASN A 207 15.43 -2.99 -7.95
C ASN A 207 15.37 -1.58 -8.56
N VAL A 208 15.19 -1.47 -9.87
CA VAL A 208 15.04 -0.18 -10.56
C VAL A 208 13.82 0.58 -10.06
N ARG A 209 12.72 -0.10 -9.77
CA ARG A 209 11.52 0.54 -9.20
C ARG A 209 11.78 1.04 -7.77
N ASN A 210 12.36 0.20 -6.91
CA ASN A 210 12.66 0.59 -5.53
C ASN A 210 13.65 1.76 -5.50
N GLN A 211 14.71 1.71 -6.32
CA GLN A 211 15.66 2.82 -6.44
C GLN A 211 14.97 4.13 -6.85
N ARG A 212 14.11 4.09 -7.88
CA ARG A 212 13.30 5.26 -8.25
C ARG A 212 12.44 5.75 -7.08
N ASP A 213 11.81 4.85 -6.32
CA ASP A 213 10.99 5.24 -5.17
C ASP A 213 11.82 5.86 -4.02
N PHE A 214 13.07 5.43 -3.83
CA PHE A 214 14.04 6.02 -2.88
C PHE A 214 14.61 7.36 -3.37
N ASP A 215 14.66 7.60 -4.68
CA ASP A 215 15.26 8.81 -5.26
C ASP A 215 14.24 9.93 -5.51
N ARG A 216 12.94 9.67 -5.34
CA ARG A 216 11.88 10.68 -5.56
C ARG A 216 12.10 11.94 -4.71
N ASP A 217 11.69 13.08 -5.25
CA ASP A 217 11.65 14.35 -4.52
C ASP A 217 10.41 14.48 -3.62
N VAL A 218 9.30 13.86 -4.01
CA VAL A 218 8.01 13.90 -3.29
C VAL A 218 7.62 12.50 -2.85
N GLU A 219 7.17 12.36 -1.60
CA GLU A 219 6.79 11.08 -0.97
C GLU A 219 7.83 9.98 -1.19
N ARG A 220 9.09 10.35 -0.94
CA ARG A 220 10.25 9.45 -1.00
C ARG A 220 10.06 8.27 -0.07
N LEU A 221 10.28 7.07 -0.59
CA LEU A 221 10.34 5.88 0.25
C LEU A 221 11.53 6.01 1.21
N THR A 222 11.30 5.88 2.52
CA THR A 222 12.35 5.93 3.52
C THR A 222 12.23 4.71 4.41
N ARG A 223 13.32 3.95 4.54
CA ARG A 223 13.37 2.86 5.51
C ARG A 223 13.41 3.46 6.92
N PRO A 224 12.47 3.11 7.82
CA PRO A 224 12.49 3.64 9.18
C PRO A 224 13.65 3.03 9.98
N VAL A 225 14.07 3.71 11.04
CA VAL A 225 14.95 3.11 12.05
C VAL A 225 14.06 2.40 13.06
N ALA A 226 13.86 1.09 12.87
CA ALA A 226 12.93 0.29 13.64
C ALA A 226 13.42 -1.17 13.78
N PRO A 227 12.89 -1.94 14.75
CA PRO A 227 13.19 -3.37 14.88
C PRO A 227 12.85 -4.13 13.60
N LEU A 228 13.75 -5.02 13.18
CA LEU A 228 13.53 -5.96 12.08
C LEU A 228 12.89 -7.23 12.62
N LEU A 229 11.68 -7.53 12.15
CA LEU A 229 10.91 -8.72 12.52
C LEU A 229 10.83 -9.67 11.34
N LEU A 230 11.24 -10.91 11.56
CA LEU A 230 11.29 -11.94 10.53
C LEU A 230 10.04 -12.82 10.60
N ILE A 231 9.35 -12.98 9.48
CA ILE A 231 8.28 -13.98 9.36
C ILE A 231 8.90 -15.40 9.40
N PRO A 232 8.20 -16.40 9.97
CA PRO A 232 6.85 -16.34 10.53
C PRO A 232 6.77 -15.99 12.02
N ASP A 233 7.90 -15.90 12.72
CA ASP A 233 7.88 -15.85 14.19
C ASP A 233 7.71 -14.44 14.76
N LEU A 234 8.14 -13.41 14.01
CA LEU A 234 8.18 -12.01 14.44
C LEU A 234 8.85 -11.81 15.81
N ALA A 235 9.87 -12.63 16.11
CA ALA A 235 10.64 -12.52 17.34
C ALA A 235 11.22 -11.10 17.50
N GLY A 236 11.14 -10.52 18.69
CA GLY A 236 11.55 -9.14 18.95
C GLY A 236 10.44 -8.10 18.81
N ALA A 237 9.18 -8.49 18.60
CA ALA A 237 8.04 -7.56 18.53
C ALA A 237 7.85 -6.75 19.82
N GLU A 238 8.31 -7.26 20.96
CA GLU A 238 8.36 -6.55 22.25
C GLU A 238 9.31 -5.35 22.25
N ALA A 239 10.22 -5.26 21.27
CA ALA A 239 11.15 -4.14 21.12
C ALA A 239 10.57 -2.97 20.31
N ILE A 240 9.32 -3.06 19.84
CA ILE A 240 8.63 -1.94 19.18
C ILE A 240 8.43 -0.82 20.20
N ASP A 241 8.92 0.37 19.86
CA ASP A 241 8.84 1.54 20.74
C ASP A 241 7.38 2.02 20.85
N SER A 242 6.87 2.12 22.08
CA SER A 242 5.51 2.63 22.35
C SER A 242 5.30 4.09 21.93
N THR A 243 6.37 4.90 21.82
CA THR A 243 6.32 6.32 21.44
C THR A 243 6.43 6.53 19.93
N GLN A 244 7.08 5.60 19.23
CA GLN A 244 7.20 5.55 17.78
C GLN A 244 7.01 4.10 17.32
N PRO A 245 5.76 3.59 17.34
CA PRO A 245 5.48 2.19 17.08
C PRO A 245 5.68 1.90 15.60
N MET A 246 6.91 1.54 15.24
CA MET A 246 7.34 1.20 13.89
C MET A 246 8.04 -0.15 13.92
N ALA A 247 7.86 -0.96 12.87
CA ALA A 247 8.60 -2.19 12.66
C ALA A 247 8.92 -2.40 11.19
N ILE A 248 10.08 -3.00 10.90
CA ILE A 248 10.41 -3.53 9.57
C ILE A 248 9.99 -5.00 9.54
N ILE A 249 9.14 -5.39 8.60
CA ILE A 249 8.69 -6.77 8.42
C ILE A 249 9.41 -7.38 7.22
N ASP A 250 10.23 -8.40 7.48
CA ASP A 250 10.88 -9.17 6.43
C ASP A 250 10.01 -10.36 6.03
N THR A 251 9.59 -10.38 4.76
CA THR A 251 8.74 -11.44 4.21
C THR A 251 9.51 -12.46 3.38
N SER A 252 10.84 -12.49 3.43
CA SER A 252 11.69 -13.35 2.59
C SER A 252 11.60 -14.84 2.91
N ALA A 253 11.02 -15.22 4.06
CA ALA A 253 10.86 -16.62 4.45
C ALA A 253 9.99 -17.41 3.46
N GLU A 254 10.45 -18.60 3.07
CA GLU A 254 9.74 -19.50 2.15
C GLU A 254 8.60 -20.24 2.86
N VAL A 255 7.51 -19.51 3.12
CA VAL A 255 6.31 -20.01 3.82
C VAL A 255 5.06 -19.77 2.98
N ASN A 256 3.97 -20.46 3.32
CA ASN A 256 2.70 -20.24 2.66
C ASN A 256 2.09 -18.86 3.03
N LYS A 257 1.08 -18.42 2.28
CA LYS A 257 0.45 -17.09 2.47
C LYS A 257 -0.10 -16.88 3.87
N ARG A 258 -0.64 -17.93 4.52
CA ARG A 258 -1.23 -17.83 5.86
C ARG A 258 -0.13 -17.65 6.90
N ASP A 259 0.94 -18.43 6.83
CA ASP A 259 2.07 -18.35 7.75
C ASP A 259 2.85 -17.04 7.56
N MET A 260 2.78 -16.44 6.36
CA MET A 260 3.26 -15.08 6.11
C MET A 260 2.36 -14.01 6.75
N ALA A 261 1.04 -14.11 6.61
CA ALA A 261 0.14 -13.02 6.96
C ALA A 261 -0.40 -13.06 8.40
N LEU A 262 -0.67 -14.25 8.94
CA LEU A 262 -1.31 -14.41 10.25
C LEU A 262 -0.49 -13.83 11.42
N PRO A 263 0.86 -14.01 11.48
CA PRO A 263 1.65 -13.41 12.54
C PRO A 263 1.53 -11.88 12.55
N VAL A 264 1.55 -11.26 11.36
CA VAL A 264 1.42 -9.80 11.22
C VAL A 264 0.02 -9.33 11.62
N ALA A 265 -1.03 -10.05 11.22
CA ALA A 265 -2.40 -9.71 11.61
C ALA A 265 -2.59 -9.78 13.14
N LYS A 266 -1.99 -10.78 13.80
CA LYS A 266 -1.96 -10.91 15.28
C LYS A 266 -1.14 -9.82 15.95
N LEU A 267 -0.05 -9.38 15.34
CA LEU A 267 0.72 -8.23 15.82
C LEU A 267 -0.16 -6.98 15.77
N VAL A 268 -0.77 -6.68 14.62
CA VAL A 268 -1.67 -5.52 14.45
C VAL A 268 -2.82 -5.54 15.45
N ALA A 269 -3.39 -6.72 15.74
CA ALA A 269 -4.45 -6.88 16.73
C ALA A 269 -4.08 -6.38 18.15
N GLN A 270 -2.79 -6.31 18.49
CA GLN A 270 -2.32 -5.79 19.78
C GLN A 270 -2.34 -4.26 19.86
N TYR A 271 -2.45 -3.58 18.71
CA TYR A 271 -2.42 -2.12 18.57
C TYR A 271 -3.79 -1.54 18.20
N VAL A 272 -4.82 -2.38 18.10
CA VAL A 272 -6.20 -2.03 17.77
C VAL A 272 -7.17 -2.56 18.82
#